data_AF-A0A369KSI9-F1
#
_entry.id   AF-A0A369KSI9-F1
#
_cell.length_a   1.000
_cell.length_b   1.000
_cell.length_c   1.000
_cell.angle_alpha   90.00
_cell.angle_beta   90.00
_cell.angle_gamma   90.00
#
_symmetry.space_group_name_H-M   'P 1'
#
loop_
_entity.id
_entity.type
_entity.pdbx_description
1 polymer ?
#
loop_
_entity_poly.entity_id
_entity_poly.type
_entity_poly.pdbx_seq_one_letter_code
_entity_poly.pdbx_strand_id
1 'polypeptide(L)'
;MEIENDFEVVFEKGVSTLRGHLVDSTEFDSVIDTFSKSKEISFAGLYSVSWLGLQKLYDCFLKLNNPLQLSQIPPHIYRILLLLPGFGKKIGIKSFQVEIFNTKNDRKKISMTLNKLADLGKAQGCFVKLQDGYQIFGSLNHLCRPFFEDPSMPKRNYASKWCLQNEELCSFLYDYACFTRVVLEICSLAQESTSRLIEESLQNICTRISNLEFSVKTIAPHFSDYKSRTLMAMLPHIHDISISVVNGINLSSTTFEAVVNTFEALFQNERVGSKEIFDQMRHFISFSDQLLPIAKGLEDVGVELGGNTLKYGEFTTLLKTFSSFNGASLSEKKMISMRRKLKMDTHIHLTWQETLKDINAEFKYIEQDLNRCIIALQGYDLVRQVLEHRLTEINIFKNFLDSVQNKKMHLNELKQKIILQIVDRLVTDQEKYTYSFFFPNSASVKNDTVVLNSTPVFF
;
A
#
# COMPACT_ATOMS: atom_id res chain seq x y z
N MET A 1 -6.25 21.75 8.73
CA MET A 1 -4.96 21.15 9.11
C MET A 1 -4.25 20.95 7.78
N GLU A 2 -3.15 21.66 7.50
CA GLU A 2 -2.38 21.44 6.26
C GLU A 2 -1.68 20.08 6.39
N ILE A 3 -1.97 19.15 5.49
CA ILE A 3 -1.25 17.89 5.38
C ILE A 3 -0.20 18.11 4.28
N GLU A 4 0.96 18.66 4.63
CA GLU A 4 2.13 18.60 3.76
C GLU A 4 2.75 17.19 3.81
N ASN A 5 3.42 16.78 2.73
CA ASN A 5 4.28 15.61 2.76
C ASN A 5 5.42 15.89 3.75
N ASP A 6 5.35 15.26 4.92
CA ASP A 6 6.26 15.45 6.05
C ASP A 6 7.49 14.52 5.98
N PHE A 7 7.71 13.88 4.83
CA PHE A 7 8.86 13.01 4.63
C PHE A 7 10.16 13.79 4.72
N GLU A 8 11.00 13.43 5.69
CA GLU A 8 12.32 14.02 5.88
C GLU A 8 13.39 12.94 6.05
N VAL A 9 14.63 13.30 5.69
CA VAL A 9 15.81 12.44 5.87
C VAL A 9 16.81 13.16 6.76
N VAL A 10 17.05 12.62 7.95
CA VAL A 10 18.03 13.17 8.90
C VAL A 10 19.33 12.38 8.80
N PHE A 11 20.44 13.04 8.49
CA PHE A 11 21.75 12.39 8.37
C PHE A 11 22.66 12.69 9.57
N GLU A 12 23.05 11.65 10.29
CA GLU A 12 23.96 11.75 11.41
C GLU A 12 24.97 10.60 11.41
N LYS A 13 26.26 10.93 11.49
CA LYS A 13 27.37 9.97 11.66
C LYS A 13 27.36 8.80 10.64
N GLY A 14 26.97 9.06 9.39
CA GLY A 14 26.94 8.05 8.33
C GLY A 14 25.65 7.22 8.27
N VAL A 15 24.64 7.59 9.06
CA VAL A 15 23.31 6.98 9.09
C VAL A 15 22.27 8.00 8.62
N SER A 16 21.49 7.65 7.60
CA SER A 16 20.27 8.39 7.24
C SER A 16 19.08 7.77 7.95
N THR A 17 18.35 8.54 8.75
CA THR A 17 17.08 8.11 9.35
C THR A 17 15.93 8.69 8.55
N LEU A 18 15.07 7.81 8.05
CA LEU A 18 13.83 8.18 7.36
C LEU A 18 12.77 8.55 8.41
N ARG A 19 12.07 9.67 8.22
CA ARG A 19 11.01 10.15 9.12
C ARG A 19 9.78 10.63 8.35
N GLY A 20 8.62 10.58 9.01
CA GLY A 20 7.35 11.02 8.43
C GLY A 20 6.66 9.92 7.61
N HIS A 21 5.91 10.34 6.59
CA HIS A 21 5.09 9.49 5.74
C HIS A 21 5.69 9.32 4.34
N LEU A 22 5.94 8.08 3.92
CA LEU A 22 6.46 7.79 2.57
C LEU A 22 5.30 7.60 1.58
N VAL A 23 4.91 8.64 0.84
CA VAL A 23 3.77 8.62 -0.08
C VAL A 23 4.19 8.51 -1.55
N ASP A 24 3.22 8.27 -2.44
CA ASP A 24 3.49 8.07 -3.87
C ASP A 24 4.12 9.31 -4.54
N SER A 25 3.88 10.50 -3.99
CA SER A 25 4.46 11.78 -4.44
C SER A 25 5.70 12.21 -3.68
N THR A 26 6.29 11.35 -2.86
CA THR A 26 7.60 11.68 -2.26
C THR A 26 8.66 11.78 -3.36
N GLU A 27 9.30 12.94 -3.43
CA GLU A 27 10.41 13.21 -4.33
C GLU A 27 11.75 12.92 -3.63
N PHE A 28 12.61 12.15 -4.29
CA PHE A 28 13.90 11.76 -3.70
C PHE A 28 15.09 12.60 -4.19
N ASP A 29 14.92 13.41 -5.24
CA ASP A 29 16.01 14.16 -5.87
C ASP A 29 16.77 15.06 -4.88
N SER A 30 16.05 15.66 -3.93
CA SER A 30 16.61 16.51 -2.88
C SER A 30 17.41 15.74 -1.80
N VAL A 31 17.23 14.42 -1.69
CA VAL A 31 17.83 13.59 -0.64
C VAL A 31 18.80 12.52 -1.19
N ILE A 32 18.93 12.37 -2.52
CA ILE A 32 19.86 11.42 -3.16
C ILE A 32 21.31 11.63 -2.71
N ASP A 33 21.77 12.89 -2.62
CA ASP A 33 23.12 13.21 -2.16
C ASP A 33 23.36 12.76 -0.71
N THR A 34 22.31 12.81 0.10
CA THR A 34 22.34 12.35 1.49
C THR A 34 22.43 10.82 1.55
N PHE A 35 21.63 10.11 0.76
CA PHE A 35 21.69 8.65 0.68
C PHE A 35 23.04 8.14 0.15
N SER A 36 23.64 8.85 -0.81
CA SER A 36 24.94 8.52 -1.39
C SER A 36 26.10 8.61 -0.37
N LYS A 37 25.94 9.40 0.69
CA LYS A 37 26.90 9.54 1.80
C LYS A 37 26.68 8.52 2.91
N SER A 38 25.55 7.83 2.91
CA SER A 38 25.14 6.94 3.98
C SER A 38 25.70 5.53 3.83
N LYS A 39 26.17 4.98 4.95
CA LYS A 39 26.50 3.55 5.07
C LYS A 39 25.28 2.75 5.50
N GLU A 40 24.34 3.41 6.18
CA GLU A 40 23.15 2.81 6.76
C GLU A 40 21.93 3.70 6.56
N ILE A 41 20.79 3.10 6.23
CA ILE A 41 19.48 3.76 6.20
C ILE A 41 18.58 3.10 7.25
N SER A 42 18.17 3.89 8.24
CA SER A 42 17.28 3.48 9.32
C SER A 42 15.83 3.83 9.00
N PHE A 43 14.95 2.85 9.13
CA PHE A 43 13.50 3.01 8.97
C PHE A 43 12.79 3.35 10.28
N ALA A 44 13.53 3.57 11.37
CA ALA A 44 12.98 3.70 12.72
C ALA A 44 12.02 4.90 12.91
N GLY A 45 12.12 5.93 12.06
CA GLY A 45 11.31 7.14 12.16
C GLY A 45 10.10 7.19 11.22
N LEU A 46 9.89 6.17 10.39
CA LEU A 46 8.76 6.15 9.46
C LEU A 46 7.45 5.83 10.18
N TYR A 47 6.42 6.62 9.90
CA TYR A 47 5.08 6.46 10.47
C TYR A 47 4.18 5.61 9.58
N SER A 48 4.17 5.87 8.28
CA SER A 48 3.48 5.02 7.30
C SER A 48 4.20 5.05 5.95
N VAL A 49 3.90 4.04 5.12
CA VAL A 49 4.45 3.93 3.77
C VAL A 49 3.37 3.50 2.78
N SER A 50 3.39 4.09 1.61
CA SER A 50 2.68 3.64 0.42
C SER A 50 3.51 2.60 -0.34
N TRP A 51 2.84 1.75 -1.13
CA TRP A 51 3.54 0.79 -1.99
C TRP A 51 4.48 1.49 -2.98
N LEU A 52 3.99 2.49 -3.74
CA LEU A 52 4.80 3.12 -4.78
C LEU A 52 5.89 4.00 -4.18
N GLY A 53 5.62 4.69 -3.06
CA GLY A 53 6.65 5.40 -2.31
C GLY A 53 7.79 4.48 -1.88
N LEU A 54 7.48 3.30 -1.35
CA LEU A 54 8.47 2.31 -0.95
C LEU A 54 9.22 1.70 -2.14
N GLN A 55 8.52 1.41 -3.23
CA GLN A 55 9.13 0.92 -4.47
C GLN A 55 10.11 1.94 -5.05
N LYS A 56 9.70 3.20 -5.21
CA LYS A 56 10.57 4.28 -5.70
C LYS A 56 11.77 4.51 -4.79
N LEU A 57 11.58 4.45 -3.48
CA LEU A 57 12.67 4.53 -2.51
C LEU A 57 13.66 3.37 -2.70
N TYR A 58 13.15 2.15 -2.88
CA TYR A 58 13.98 0.98 -3.12
C TYR A 58 14.75 1.08 -4.45
N ASP A 59 14.10 1.54 -5.53
CA ASP A 59 14.73 1.79 -6.82
C ASP A 59 15.81 2.87 -6.72
N CYS A 60 15.58 3.91 -5.92
CA CYS A 60 16.58 4.92 -5.59
C CYS A 60 17.80 4.28 -4.93
N PHE A 61 17.60 3.39 -3.95
CA PHE A 61 18.70 2.70 -3.27
C PHE A 61 19.48 1.77 -4.20
N LEU A 62 18.82 1.11 -5.14
CA LEU A 62 19.46 0.23 -6.12
C LEU A 62 20.38 0.97 -7.09
N LYS A 63 20.15 2.27 -7.31
CA LYS A 63 20.96 3.14 -8.18
C LYS A 63 22.18 3.73 -7.46
N LEU A 64 22.29 3.55 -6.15
CA LEU A 64 23.43 4.03 -5.37
C LEU A 64 24.67 3.16 -5.62
N ASN A 65 25.84 3.80 -5.76
CA ASN A 65 27.11 3.11 -6.01
C ASN A 65 27.78 2.60 -4.71
N ASN A 66 27.40 3.16 -3.55
CA ASN A 66 27.94 2.81 -2.25
C ASN A 66 27.23 1.57 -1.66
N PRO A 67 27.97 0.65 -1.02
CA PRO A 67 27.36 -0.41 -0.22
C PRO A 67 26.48 0.18 0.88
N LEU A 68 25.20 -0.17 0.85
CA LEU A 68 24.19 0.33 1.76
C LEU A 68 23.62 -0.80 2.61
N GLN A 69 23.40 -0.53 3.89
CA GLN A 69 22.67 -1.43 4.78
C GLN A 69 21.38 -0.80 5.30
N LEU A 70 20.28 -1.56 5.29
CA LEU A 70 19.01 -1.13 5.87
C LEU A 70 18.88 -1.62 7.30
N SER A 71 18.39 -0.78 8.21
CA SER A 71 18.21 -1.13 9.62
C SER A 71 16.87 -0.69 10.19
N GLN A 72 16.48 -1.35 11.28
CA GLN A 72 15.24 -1.08 12.01
C GLN A 72 13.98 -1.09 11.13
N ILE A 73 13.96 -1.94 10.09
CA ILE A 73 12.82 -2.06 9.19
C ILE A 73 11.60 -2.58 9.98
N PRO A 74 10.48 -1.84 10.06
CA PRO A 74 9.26 -2.31 10.71
C PRO A 74 8.69 -3.58 10.05
N PRO A 75 7.91 -4.41 10.77
CA PRO A 75 7.47 -5.71 10.24
C PRO A 75 6.64 -5.61 8.95
N HIS A 76 5.70 -4.66 8.88
CA HIS A 76 4.84 -4.45 7.72
C HIS A 76 5.65 -3.97 6.49
N ILE A 77 6.60 -3.04 6.67
CA ILE A 77 7.50 -2.59 5.60
C ILE A 77 8.38 -3.74 5.11
N TYR A 78 8.93 -4.53 6.04
CA TYR A 78 9.77 -5.66 5.70
C TYR A 78 9.03 -6.71 4.87
N ARG A 79 7.76 -7.02 5.22
CA ARG A 79 6.92 -7.93 4.44
C ARG A 79 6.71 -7.46 3.01
N ILE A 80 6.56 -6.16 2.78
CA ILE A 80 6.39 -5.58 1.44
C ILE A 80 7.71 -5.60 0.68
N LEU A 81 8.82 -5.20 1.31
CA LEU A 81 10.14 -5.22 0.69
C LEU A 81 10.55 -6.63 0.25
N LEU A 82 10.17 -7.68 1.00
CA LEU A 82 10.39 -9.08 0.63
C LEU A 82 9.74 -9.48 -0.71
N LEU A 83 8.70 -8.76 -1.14
CA LEU A 83 8.03 -9.00 -2.42
C LEU A 83 8.81 -8.38 -3.58
N LEU A 84 9.64 -7.35 -3.32
CA LEU A 84 10.37 -6.66 -4.36
C LEU A 84 11.50 -7.53 -4.93
N PRO A 85 11.65 -7.59 -6.27
CA PRO A 85 12.70 -8.37 -6.90
C PRO A 85 14.10 -7.97 -6.42
N GLY A 86 14.91 -8.96 -6.04
CA GLY A 86 16.31 -8.72 -5.65
C GLY A 86 16.49 -8.10 -4.25
N PHE A 87 15.42 -7.95 -3.47
CA PHE A 87 15.52 -7.51 -2.08
C PHE A 87 16.43 -8.43 -1.26
N GLY A 88 17.34 -7.83 -0.48
CA GLY A 88 18.37 -8.53 0.28
C GLY A 88 19.55 -9.08 -0.52
N LYS A 89 19.58 -8.95 -1.86
CA LYS A 89 20.73 -9.37 -2.70
C LYS A 89 21.76 -8.26 -2.90
N LYS A 90 21.32 -7.10 -3.42
CA LYS A 90 22.21 -5.94 -3.70
C LYS A 90 22.36 -5.00 -2.51
N ILE A 91 21.27 -4.77 -1.80
CA ILE A 91 21.23 -3.90 -0.62
C ILE A 91 21.25 -4.79 0.61
N GLY A 92 22.20 -4.54 1.52
CA GLY A 92 22.36 -5.34 2.74
C GLY A 92 21.25 -5.05 3.75
N ILE A 93 20.91 -6.04 4.56
CA ILE A 93 19.93 -5.90 5.64
C ILE A 93 20.66 -6.12 6.96
N LYS A 94 20.86 -5.03 7.71
CA LYS A 94 21.51 -5.05 9.03
C LYS A 94 20.55 -5.55 10.10
N SER A 95 19.34 -4.99 10.15
CA SER A 95 18.31 -5.44 11.09
C SER A 95 16.90 -5.09 10.65
N PHE A 96 15.95 -5.89 11.11
CA PHE A 96 14.52 -5.64 10.97
C PHE A 96 13.77 -6.09 12.22
N GLN A 97 12.57 -5.58 12.41
CA GLN A 97 11.71 -5.95 13.51
C GLN A 97 10.90 -7.19 13.14
N VAL A 98 10.91 -8.18 14.01
CA VAL A 98 10.02 -9.35 13.94
C VAL A 98 8.98 -9.28 15.04
N GLU A 99 7.77 -9.70 14.71
CA GLU A 99 6.69 -9.87 15.67
C GLU A 99 6.86 -11.21 16.36
N ILE A 100 6.75 -11.21 17.69
CA ILE A 100 6.77 -12.41 18.52
C ILE A 100 5.52 -12.46 19.38
N PHE A 101 5.02 -13.66 19.64
CA PHE A 101 3.84 -13.88 20.47
C PHE A 101 4.05 -15.02 21.47
N ASN A 102 3.34 -15.01 22.59
CA ASN A 102 3.37 -16.12 23.55
C ASN A 102 2.01 -16.86 23.57
N THR A 103 1.89 -17.89 24.41
CA THR A 103 0.66 -18.67 24.58
C THR A 103 -0.51 -17.88 25.18
N LYS A 104 -0.25 -16.73 25.80
CA LYS A 104 -1.27 -15.77 26.26
C LYS A 104 -1.66 -14.74 25.19
N ASN A 105 -1.10 -14.88 23.99
CA ASN A 105 -1.27 -13.96 22.86
C ASN A 105 -0.68 -12.55 23.13
N ASP A 106 0.27 -12.42 24.05
CA ASP A 106 1.02 -11.18 24.25
C ASP A 106 1.97 -10.99 23.07
N ARG A 107 1.80 -9.89 22.33
CA ARG A 107 2.60 -9.58 21.14
C ARG A 107 3.66 -8.53 21.45
N LYS A 108 4.88 -8.74 20.94
CA LYS A 108 5.99 -7.78 21.03
C LYS A 108 6.76 -7.72 19.72
N LYS A 109 7.42 -6.59 19.48
CA LYS A 109 8.34 -6.41 18.35
C LYS A 109 9.77 -6.44 18.87
N ILE A 110 10.62 -7.25 18.26
CA ILE A 110 12.05 -7.31 18.61
C ILE A 110 12.91 -7.14 17.36
N SER A 111 14.03 -6.43 17.49
CA SER A 111 14.99 -6.29 16.40
C SER A 111 15.79 -7.60 16.25
N MET A 112 15.85 -8.12 15.02
CA MET A 112 16.63 -9.31 14.66
C MET A 112 17.46 -9.07 13.39
N THR A 113 18.44 -9.95 13.17
CA THR A 113 19.24 -10.01 11.95
C THR A 113 18.87 -11.26 11.16
N LEU A 114 19.08 -11.23 9.84
CA LEU A 114 18.84 -12.40 8.99
C LEU A 114 19.68 -13.61 9.40
N ASN A 115 20.96 -13.40 9.75
CA ASN A 115 21.84 -14.48 10.21
C ASN A 115 21.27 -15.19 11.44
N LYS A 116 20.80 -14.43 12.44
CA LYS A 116 20.22 -15.00 13.66
C LYS A 116 18.97 -15.84 13.35
N LEU A 117 18.10 -15.36 12.48
CA LEU A 117 16.90 -16.11 12.08
C LEU A 117 17.26 -17.35 11.25
N ALA A 118 18.25 -17.25 10.37
CA ALA A 118 18.72 -18.38 9.58
C ALA A 118 19.30 -19.49 10.48
N ASP A 119 20.08 -19.12 11.50
CA ASP A 119 20.63 -20.08 12.48
C ASP A 119 19.52 -20.76 13.28
N LEU A 120 18.51 -20.01 13.73
CA LEU A 120 17.33 -20.56 14.39
C LEU A 120 16.55 -21.50 13.45
N GLY A 121 16.40 -21.13 12.18
CA GLY A 121 15.72 -21.93 11.17
C GLY A 121 16.44 -23.24 10.85
N LYS A 122 17.78 -23.23 10.82
CA LYS A 122 18.59 -24.45 10.68
C LYS A 122 18.45 -25.37 11.88
N ALA A 123 18.34 -24.81 13.09
CA ALA A 123 18.26 -25.57 14.33
C ALA A 123 16.86 -26.15 14.61
N GLN A 124 15.80 -25.38 14.33
CA GLN A 124 14.44 -25.73 14.74
C GLN A 124 13.51 -26.05 13.57
N GLY A 125 13.79 -25.53 12.37
CA GLY A 125 12.88 -25.54 11.23
C GLY A 125 12.14 -24.21 11.03
N CYS A 126 11.06 -24.21 10.26
CA CYS A 126 10.43 -22.98 9.81
C CYS A 126 9.58 -22.22 10.84
N PHE A 127 9.05 -22.89 11.86
CA PHE A 127 8.33 -22.25 12.97
C PHE A 127 9.23 -22.25 14.21
N VAL A 128 9.67 -21.06 14.63
CA VAL A 128 10.72 -20.93 15.65
C VAL A 128 10.13 -20.54 17.00
N LYS A 129 10.59 -21.25 18.04
CA LYS A 129 10.34 -20.92 19.45
C LYS A 129 11.62 -20.34 20.06
N LEU A 130 11.48 -19.22 20.76
CA LEU A 130 12.53 -18.56 21.52
C LEU A 130 12.65 -19.17 22.92
N GLN A 131 13.80 -18.96 23.57
CA GLN A 131 14.11 -19.57 24.87
C GLN A 131 13.16 -19.13 25.99
N ASP A 132 12.57 -17.95 25.88
CA ASP A 132 11.61 -17.37 26.81
C ASP A 132 10.16 -17.83 26.55
N GLY A 133 9.97 -18.79 25.65
CA GLY A 133 8.65 -19.37 25.31
C GLY A 133 7.85 -18.55 24.29
N TYR A 134 8.38 -17.42 23.80
CA TYR A 134 7.78 -16.71 22.69
C TYR A 134 8.01 -17.46 21.37
N GLN A 135 7.14 -17.23 20.41
CA GLN A 135 7.21 -17.77 19.06
C GLN A 135 7.38 -16.62 18.08
N ILE A 136 8.18 -16.82 17.04
CA ILE A 136 8.28 -15.88 15.94
C ILE A 136 7.01 -16.00 15.11
N PHE A 137 6.35 -14.87 14.88
CA PHE A 137 5.19 -14.79 13.99
C PHE A 137 5.62 -15.02 12.55
N GLY A 138 5.02 -15.98 11.86
CA GLY A 138 5.30 -16.25 10.45
C GLY A 138 6.39 -17.30 10.24
N SER A 139 6.23 -18.05 9.15
CA SER A 139 7.20 -19.03 8.70
C SER A 139 8.53 -18.37 8.25
N LEU A 140 9.65 -18.96 8.66
CA LEU A 140 10.98 -18.54 8.18
C LEU A 140 11.21 -18.78 6.69
N ASN A 141 10.44 -19.66 6.03
CA ASN A 141 10.46 -19.77 4.56
C ASN A 141 10.03 -18.45 3.90
N HIS A 142 9.21 -17.64 4.58
CA HIS A 142 8.79 -16.32 4.12
C HIS A 142 9.72 -15.23 4.66
N LEU A 143 9.96 -15.20 5.98
CA LEU A 143 10.71 -14.11 6.63
C LEU A 143 12.19 -14.05 6.26
N CYS A 144 12.80 -15.19 5.91
CA CYS A 144 14.24 -15.29 5.62
C CYS A 144 14.54 -15.67 4.18
N ARG A 145 13.59 -15.46 3.27
CA ARG A 145 13.72 -15.85 1.86
C ARG A 145 15.01 -15.37 1.17
N PRO A 146 15.56 -14.17 1.44
CA PRO A 146 16.86 -13.79 0.87
C PRO A 146 18.02 -14.73 1.21
N PHE A 147 17.92 -15.50 2.30
CA PHE A 147 18.91 -16.50 2.73
C PHE A 147 18.53 -17.94 2.36
N PHE A 148 17.27 -18.18 2.02
CA PHE A 148 16.75 -19.48 1.64
C PHE A 148 16.29 -19.42 0.17
N GLU A 149 17.26 -19.55 -0.75
CA GLU A 149 16.97 -19.59 -2.19
C GLU A 149 16.16 -20.84 -2.58
N ASP A 150 16.26 -21.92 -1.79
CA ASP A 150 15.40 -23.09 -1.89
C ASP A 150 14.11 -22.86 -1.06
N PRO A 151 12.92 -22.84 -1.68
CA PRO A 151 11.64 -22.67 -0.97
C PRO A 151 11.36 -23.76 0.07
N SER A 152 11.99 -24.93 -0.04
CA SER A 152 11.87 -26.03 0.92
C SER A 152 12.70 -25.83 2.20
N MET A 153 13.53 -24.78 2.25
CA MET A 153 14.38 -24.44 3.39
C MET A 153 13.88 -23.17 4.11
N PRO A 154 13.92 -23.13 5.46
CA PRO A 154 14.24 -24.24 6.34
C PRO A 154 13.14 -25.31 6.32
N LYS A 155 13.48 -26.55 6.71
CA LYS A 155 12.55 -27.67 6.73
C LYS A 155 11.30 -27.35 7.55
N ARG A 156 10.15 -27.81 7.08
CA ARG A 156 8.90 -27.75 7.86
C ARG A 156 9.05 -28.62 9.11
N ASN A 157 8.74 -28.05 10.27
CA ASN A 157 8.89 -28.69 11.58
C ASN A 157 7.52 -28.86 12.27
N TYR A 158 6.60 -29.53 11.58
CA TYR A 158 5.28 -29.85 12.14
C TYR A 158 5.40 -30.86 13.29
N ALA A 159 4.71 -30.57 14.39
CA ALA A 159 4.63 -31.49 15.53
C ALA A 159 3.58 -32.60 15.30
N SER A 160 2.50 -32.30 14.57
CA SER A 160 1.46 -33.28 14.26
C SER A 160 1.92 -34.31 13.23
N LYS A 161 1.74 -35.60 13.55
CA LYS A 161 1.96 -36.72 12.62
C LYS A 161 1.08 -36.61 11.36
N TRP A 162 -0.15 -36.13 11.51
CA TRP A 162 -1.05 -35.98 10.38
C TRP A 162 -0.56 -34.87 9.43
N CYS A 163 -0.12 -33.73 9.99
CA CYS A 163 0.44 -32.64 9.20
C CYS A 163 1.72 -33.06 8.47
N LEU A 164 2.59 -33.87 9.09
CA LEU A 164 3.79 -34.42 8.44
C LEU A 164 3.43 -35.32 7.25
N GLN A 165 2.37 -36.15 7.38
CA GLN A 165 1.91 -37.03 6.29
C GLN A 165 1.22 -36.26 5.15
N ASN A 166 0.70 -35.06 5.42
CA ASN A 166 -0.06 -34.23 4.49
C ASN A 166 0.60 -32.85 4.31
N GLU A 167 1.94 -32.82 4.30
CA GLU A 167 2.72 -31.58 4.32
C GLU A 167 2.36 -30.63 3.17
N GLU A 168 2.13 -31.17 1.97
CA GLU A 168 1.75 -30.37 0.81
C GLU A 168 0.40 -29.66 1.00
N LEU A 169 -0.59 -30.35 1.58
CA LEU A 169 -1.91 -29.77 1.88
C LEU A 169 -1.77 -28.65 2.90
N CYS A 170 -1.10 -28.93 4.02
CA CYS A 170 -0.90 -27.96 5.09
C CYS A 170 -0.14 -26.71 4.58
N SER A 171 0.92 -26.92 3.80
CA SER A 171 1.70 -25.83 3.21
C SER A 171 0.84 -25.00 2.26
N PHE A 172 0.11 -25.63 1.34
CA PHE A 172 -0.71 -24.91 0.37
C PHE A 172 -1.79 -24.04 1.04
N LEU A 173 -2.51 -24.58 2.03
CA LEU A 173 -3.55 -23.83 2.75
C LEU A 173 -2.96 -22.66 3.54
N TYR A 174 -1.83 -22.89 4.23
CA TYR A 174 -1.12 -21.85 4.97
C TYR A 174 -0.56 -20.74 4.07
N ASP A 175 0.09 -21.12 2.98
CA ASP A 175 0.68 -20.18 2.02
C ASP A 175 -0.42 -19.36 1.32
N TYR A 176 -1.57 -19.97 0.99
CA TYR A 176 -2.74 -19.24 0.47
C TYR A 176 -3.34 -18.25 1.49
N ALA A 177 -3.45 -18.64 2.76
CA ALA A 177 -3.90 -17.73 3.82
C ALA A 177 -2.91 -16.57 4.01
N CYS A 178 -1.60 -16.83 3.95
CA CYS A 178 -0.57 -15.80 4.02
C CYS A 178 -0.60 -14.88 2.80
N PHE A 179 -0.74 -15.44 1.60
CA PHE A 179 -0.93 -14.70 0.34
C PHE A 179 -2.11 -13.73 0.46
N THR A 180 -3.28 -14.23 0.88
CA THR A 180 -4.49 -13.42 1.02
C THR A 180 -4.30 -12.30 2.05
N ARG A 181 -3.70 -12.61 3.21
CA ARG A 181 -3.39 -11.62 4.25
C ARG A 181 -2.49 -10.50 3.72
N VAL A 182 -1.42 -10.85 3.01
CA VAL A 182 -0.47 -9.86 2.45
C VAL A 182 -1.14 -9.03 1.35
N VAL A 183 -1.95 -9.62 0.48
CA VAL A 183 -2.71 -8.87 -0.52
C VAL A 183 -3.63 -7.85 0.16
N LEU A 184 -4.34 -8.23 1.22
CA LEU A 184 -5.23 -7.30 1.95
C LEU A 184 -4.45 -6.20 2.68
N GLU A 185 -3.28 -6.52 3.24
CA GLU A 185 -2.35 -5.53 3.81
C GLU A 185 -1.94 -4.50 2.76
N ILE A 186 -1.61 -4.94 1.54
CA ILE A 186 -1.29 -4.05 0.41
C ILE A 186 -2.49 -3.23 -0.02
N CYS A 187 -3.68 -3.83 -0.14
CA CYS A 187 -4.91 -3.11 -0.48
C CYS A 187 -5.20 -1.99 0.53
N SER A 188 -4.98 -2.25 1.82
CA SER A 188 -5.17 -1.24 2.85
C SER A 188 -4.22 -0.05 2.67
N LEU A 189 -2.94 -0.31 2.44
CA LEU A 189 -1.94 0.73 2.23
C LEU A 189 -2.18 1.52 0.93
N ALA A 190 -2.61 0.84 -0.13
CA ALA A 190 -2.99 1.47 -1.39
C ALA A 190 -4.19 2.39 -1.19
N GLN A 191 -5.18 1.95 -0.41
CA GLN A 191 -6.36 2.74 -0.12
C GLN A 191 -6.03 3.95 0.77
N GLU A 192 -5.20 3.79 1.79
CA GLU A 192 -4.73 4.90 2.64
C GLU A 192 -3.99 5.96 1.82
N SER A 193 -3.08 5.55 0.93
CA SER A 193 -2.36 6.45 0.03
C SER A 193 -3.31 7.21 -0.91
N THR A 194 -4.26 6.48 -1.51
CA THR A 194 -5.26 7.04 -2.43
C THR A 194 -6.13 8.09 -1.74
N SER A 195 -6.66 7.77 -0.57
CA SER A 195 -7.49 8.67 0.23
C SER A 195 -6.75 9.96 0.58
N ARG A 196 -5.51 9.82 1.08
CA ARG A 196 -4.68 10.97 1.44
C ARG A 196 -4.38 11.88 0.24
N LEU A 197 -4.03 11.30 -0.90
CA LEU A 197 -3.73 12.05 -2.12
C LEU A 197 -4.95 12.86 -2.61
N ILE A 198 -6.16 12.27 -2.55
CA ILE A 198 -7.40 12.95 -2.89
C ILE A 198 -7.65 14.10 -1.91
N GLU A 199 -7.56 13.86 -0.60
CA GLU A 199 -7.77 14.89 0.42
C GLU A 199 -6.80 16.07 0.28
N GLU A 200 -5.51 15.81 0.11
CA GLU A 200 -4.47 16.82 -0.10
C GLU A 200 -4.76 17.65 -1.36
N SER A 201 -5.07 16.98 -2.47
CA SER A 201 -5.33 17.64 -3.75
C SER A 201 -6.60 18.49 -3.71
N LEU A 202 -7.68 18.00 -3.09
CA LEU A 202 -8.92 18.76 -2.91
C LEU A 202 -8.73 19.95 -1.97
N GLN A 203 -7.95 19.81 -0.90
CA GLN A 203 -7.61 20.92 0.00
C GLN A 203 -6.80 22.00 -0.73
N ASN A 204 -5.87 21.62 -1.59
CA ASN A 204 -5.11 22.53 -2.45
C ASN A 204 -6.02 23.27 -3.42
N ILE A 205 -6.90 22.56 -4.12
CA ILE A 205 -7.90 23.17 -5.02
C ILE A 205 -8.79 24.18 -4.26
N CYS A 206 -9.34 23.78 -3.11
CA CYS A 206 -10.14 24.65 -2.24
C CYS A 206 -9.41 25.95 -1.89
N THR A 207 -8.14 25.84 -1.52
CA THR A 207 -7.30 26.99 -1.14
C THR A 207 -7.08 27.92 -2.31
N ARG A 208 -6.79 27.38 -3.50
CA ARG A 208 -6.61 28.17 -4.74
C ARG A 208 -7.91 28.85 -5.17
N ILE A 209 -9.02 28.12 -5.19
CA ILE A 209 -10.35 28.68 -5.50
C ILE A 209 -10.70 29.80 -4.53
N SER A 210 -10.50 29.60 -3.22
CA SER A 210 -10.71 30.62 -2.20
C SER A 210 -9.90 31.89 -2.47
N ASN A 211 -8.60 31.75 -2.76
CA ASN A 211 -7.73 32.88 -3.10
C ASN A 211 -8.22 33.62 -4.36
N LEU A 212 -8.62 32.88 -5.40
CA LEU A 212 -9.19 33.44 -6.63
C LEU A 212 -10.51 34.19 -6.35
N GLU A 213 -11.44 33.60 -5.59
CA GLU A 213 -12.70 34.22 -5.17
C GLU A 213 -12.49 35.50 -4.32
N PHE A 214 -11.50 35.52 -3.43
CA PHE A 214 -11.17 36.73 -2.66
C PHE A 214 -10.55 37.82 -3.52
N SER A 215 -9.79 37.43 -4.55
CA SER A 215 -9.12 38.34 -5.47
C SER A 215 -10.08 38.92 -6.51
N VAL A 216 -11.09 38.16 -6.96
CA VAL A 216 -12.05 38.60 -8.00
C VAL A 216 -12.85 39.82 -7.57
N LYS A 217 -13.10 40.02 -6.26
CA LYS A 217 -13.76 41.23 -5.73
C LYS A 217 -13.04 42.54 -6.11
N THR A 218 -11.75 42.46 -6.42
CA THR A 218 -10.95 43.62 -6.84
C THR A 218 -11.33 44.10 -8.26
N ILE A 219 -11.78 43.18 -9.13
CA ILE A 219 -12.21 43.47 -10.52
C ILE A 219 -13.74 43.45 -10.70
N ALA A 220 -14.44 42.65 -9.90
CA ALA A 220 -15.89 42.48 -9.93
C ALA A 220 -16.46 42.55 -8.49
N PRO A 221 -16.72 43.75 -7.95
CA PRO A 221 -17.17 43.93 -6.57
C PRO A 221 -18.50 43.24 -6.21
N HIS A 222 -19.35 43.00 -7.22
CA HIS A 222 -20.65 42.34 -7.09
C HIS A 222 -20.62 40.85 -7.42
N PHE A 223 -19.44 40.24 -7.56
CA PHE A 223 -19.32 38.79 -7.72
C PHE A 223 -19.98 38.08 -6.53
N SER A 224 -20.81 37.06 -6.79
CA SER A 224 -21.61 36.37 -5.78
C SER A 224 -21.48 34.85 -5.79
N ASP A 225 -20.81 34.29 -6.80
CA ASP A 225 -20.64 32.84 -7.00
C ASP A 225 -19.47 32.30 -6.14
N TYR A 226 -19.63 32.36 -4.82
CA TYR A 226 -18.65 31.86 -3.84
C TYR A 226 -18.92 30.38 -3.53
N LYS A 227 -18.10 29.49 -4.09
CA LYS A 227 -18.20 28.04 -3.90
C LYS A 227 -17.19 27.50 -2.89
N SER A 228 -16.07 28.19 -2.65
CA SER A 228 -15.00 27.72 -1.76
C SER A 228 -15.49 27.25 -0.38
N ARG A 229 -16.47 27.93 0.22
CA ARG A 229 -17.06 27.54 1.53
C ARG A 229 -17.79 26.21 1.46
N THR A 230 -18.57 26.00 0.40
CA THR A 230 -19.32 24.76 0.20
C THR A 230 -18.36 23.60 -0.07
N LEU A 231 -17.32 23.83 -0.87
CA LEU A 231 -16.27 22.83 -1.12
C LEU A 231 -15.51 22.47 0.17
N MET A 232 -15.09 23.47 0.95
CA MET A 232 -14.45 23.25 2.25
C MET A 232 -15.33 22.47 3.24
N ALA A 233 -16.65 22.67 3.21
CA ALA A 233 -17.59 21.91 4.03
C ALA A 233 -17.76 20.45 3.57
N MET A 234 -17.40 20.10 2.33
CA MET A 234 -17.43 18.73 1.82
C MET A 234 -16.19 17.92 2.21
N LEU A 235 -15.06 18.55 2.50
CA LEU A 235 -13.80 17.85 2.83
C LEU A 235 -13.93 16.88 4.02
N PRO A 236 -14.57 17.23 5.16
CA PRO A 236 -14.75 16.30 6.27
C PRO A 236 -15.55 15.06 5.88
N HIS A 237 -16.59 15.22 5.05
CA HIS A 237 -17.40 14.11 4.56
C HIS A 237 -16.60 13.16 3.66
N ILE A 238 -15.76 13.72 2.77
CA ILE A 238 -14.84 12.95 1.93
C ILE A 238 -13.84 12.15 2.77
N HIS A 239 -13.32 12.77 3.83
CA HIS A 239 -12.40 12.14 4.77
C HIS A 239 -13.05 10.98 5.54
N ASP A 240 -14.24 11.22 6.12
CA ASP A 240 -14.98 10.22 6.90
C ASP A 240 -15.31 8.98 6.04
N ILE A 241 -15.76 9.21 4.81
CA ILE A 241 -16.03 8.14 3.85
C ILE A 241 -14.74 7.35 3.57
N SER A 242 -13.65 8.04 3.26
CA SER A 242 -12.38 7.43 2.88
C SER A 242 -11.76 6.59 4.01
N ILE A 243 -11.83 7.07 5.25
CA ILE A 243 -11.38 6.34 6.44
C ILE A 243 -12.22 5.09 6.70
N SER A 244 -13.55 5.15 6.49
CA SER A 244 -14.43 4.01 6.78
C SER A 244 -14.03 2.74 6.01
N VAL A 245 -13.62 2.91 4.76
CA VAL A 245 -13.17 1.83 3.87
C VAL A 245 -11.83 1.26 4.34
N VAL A 246 -10.85 2.14 4.62
CA VAL A 246 -9.53 1.75 5.12
C VAL A 246 -9.67 0.93 6.41
N ASN A 247 -10.53 1.38 7.33
CA ASN A 247 -10.82 0.66 8.57
C ASN A 247 -11.46 -0.72 8.32
N GLY A 248 -12.38 -0.83 7.36
CA GLY A 248 -12.96 -2.11 6.97
C GLY A 248 -11.94 -3.12 6.44
N ILE A 249 -11.00 -2.65 5.59
CA ILE A 249 -9.92 -3.48 5.06
C ILE A 249 -8.93 -3.86 6.17
N ASN A 250 -8.53 -2.92 7.03
CA ASN A 250 -7.63 -3.16 8.15
C ASN A 250 -8.18 -4.16 9.17
N LEU A 251 -9.48 -4.06 9.49
CA LEU A 251 -10.16 -5.01 10.37
C LEU A 251 -10.13 -6.42 9.77
N SER A 252 -10.37 -6.52 8.46
CA SER A 252 -10.29 -7.79 7.73
C SER A 252 -8.87 -8.35 7.78
N SER A 253 -7.84 -7.53 7.48
CA SER A 253 -6.43 -7.94 7.52
C SER A 253 -6.01 -8.49 8.90
N THR A 254 -6.41 -7.81 9.98
CA THR A 254 -6.15 -8.25 11.37
C THR A 254 -6.82 -9.60 11.67
N THR A 255 -8.01 -9.81 11.12
CA THR A 255 -8.76 -11.06 11.28
C THR A 255 -8.09 -12.21 10.52
N PHE A 256 -7.64 -11.98 9.28
CA PHE A 256 -6.84 -12.96 8.53
C PHE A 256 -5.52 -13.29 9.22
N GLU A 257 -4.90 -12.31 9.88
CA GLU A 257 -3.71 -12.53 10.71
C GLU A 257 -3.97 -13.51 11.86
N ALA A 258 -5.13 -13.40 12.52
CA ALA A 258 -5.54 -14.35 13.57
C ALA A 258 -5.75 -15.78 13.03
N VAL A 259 -6.27 -15.91 11.80
CA VAL A 259 -6.40 -17.20 11.13
C VAL A 259 -5.03 -17.82 10.84
N VAL A 260 -4.10 -17.03 10.30
CA VAL A 260 -2.71 -17.47 10.02
C VAL A 260 -2.04 -17.94 11.29
N ASN A 261 -2.15 -17.19 12.40
CA ASN A 261 -1.64 -17.60 13.71
C ASN A 261 -2.18 -18.95 14.18
N THR A 262 -3.46 -19.19 13.93
CA THR A 262 -4.11 -20.43 14.37
C THR A 262 -3.59 -21.62 13.55
N PHE A 263 -3.32 -21.46 12.25
CA PHE A 263 -2.61 -22.49 11.48
C PHE A 263 -1.23 -22.79 12.09
N GLU A 264 -0.44 -21.76 12.43
CA GLU A 264 0.88 -21.94 13.04
C GLU A 264 0.79 -22.70 14.38
N ALA A 265 -0.17 -22.32 15.22
CA ALA A 265 -0.43 -23.00 16.49
C ALA A 265 -0.86 -24.46 16.30
N LEU A 266 -1.72 -24.74 15.32
CA LEU A 266 -2.16 -26.10 15.00
C LEU A 266 -0.99 -26.96 14.49
N PHE A 267 -0.12 -26.41 13.65
CA PHE A 267 1.07 -27.11 13.15
C PHE A 267 2.06 -27.47 14.26
N GLN A 268 2.10 -26.68 15.33
CA GLN A 268 2.95 -26.91 16.50
C GLN A 268 2.31 -27.79 17.58
N ASN A 269 1.09 -28.30 17.37
CA ASN A 269 0.37 -29.16 18.30
C ASN A 269 0.37 -30.61 17.82
N GLU A 270 0.91 -31.53 18.64
CA GLU A 270 1.04 -32.96 18.32
C GLU A 270 -0.29 -33.68 18.10
N ARG A 271 -1.38 -33.20 18.71
CA ARG A 271 -2.69 -33.88 18.72
C ARG A 271 -3.60 -33.49 17.56
N VAL A 272 -3.16 -32.57 16.70
CA VAL A 272 -3.97 -32.05 15.60
C VAL A 272 -4.17 -33.11 14.53
N GLY A 273 -5.41 -33.32 14.10
CA GLY A 273 -5.78 -34.19 13.00
C GLY A 273 -6.28 -33.42 11.77
N SER A 274 -6.88 -34.14 10.83
CA SER A 274 -7.44 -33.53 9.62
C SER A 274 -8.54 -32.52 9.95
N LYS A 275 -9.39 -32.85 10.93
CA LYS A 275 -10.62 -32.09 11.20
C LYS A 275 -10.30 -30.65 11.56
N GLU A 276 -9.34 -30.43 12.46
CA GLU A 276 -8.96 -29.11 12.94
C GLU A 276 -8.36 -28.24 11.82
N ILE A 277 -7.57 -28.83 10.91
CA ILE A 277 -6.98 -28.11 9.76
C ILE A 277 -8.07 -27.69 8.76
N PHE A 278 -8.99 -28.59 8.43
CA PHE A 278 -10.11 -28.29 7.54
C PHE A 278 -11.11 -27.31 8.18
N ASP A 279 -11.39 -27.44 9.48
CA ASP A 279 -12.24 -26.50 10.22
C ASP A 279 -11.60 -25.10 10.24
N GLN A 280 -10.28 -25.01 10.41
CA GLN A 280 -9.58 -23.73 10.32
C GLN A 280 -9.68 -23.11 8.92
N MET A 281 -9.60 -23.92 7.86
CA MET A 281 -9.82 -23.42 6.51
C MET A 281 -11.29 -23.02 6.27
N ARG A 282 -12.26 -23.72 6.87
CA ARG A 282 -13.68 -23.29 6.84
C ARG A 282 -13.89 -21.97 7.57
N HIS A 283 -13.21 -21.75 8.69
CA HIS A 283 -13.23 -20.45 9.37
C HIS A 283 -12.66 -19.36 8.46
N PHE A 284 -11.50 -19.59 7.82
CA PHE A 284 -10.95 -18.67 6.83
C PHE A 284 -11.96 -18.32 5.72
N ILE A 285 -12.61 -19.34 5.15
CA ILE A 285 -13.61 -19.19 4.09
C ILE A 285 -14.80 -18.36 4.57
N SER A 286 -15.33 -18.67 5.76
CA SER A 286 -16.47 -17.94 6.34
C SER A 286 -16.12 -16.50 6.68
N PHE A 287 -14.91 -16.23 7.19
CA PHE A 287 -14.46 -14.86 7.45
C PHE A 287 -14.32 -14.05 6.18
N SER A 288 -13.93 -14.71 5.09
CA SER A 288 -13.75 -14.03 3.81
C SER A 288 -15.05 -13.49 3.22
N ASP A 289 -16.22 -13.95 3.69
CA ASP A 289 -17.51 -13.37 3.30
C ASP A 289 -17.67 -11.91 3.72
N GLN A 290 -16.88 -11.45 4.71
CA GLN A 290 -16.81 -10.04 5.10
C GLN A 290 -16.17 -9.15 4.03
N LEU A 291 -15.42 -9.72 3.06
CA LEU A 291 -14.85 -8.95 1.95
C LEU A 291 -15.93 -8.48 0.97
N LEU A 292 -17.06 -9.18 0.86
CA LEU A 292 -18.15 -8.84 -0.06
C LEU A 292 -18.81 -7.47 0.23
N PRO A 293 -19.26 -7.17 1.46
CA PRO A 293 -19.79 -5.84 1.77
C PRO A 293 -18.74 -4.74 1.63
N ILE A 294 -17.45 -5.03 1.87
CA ILE A 294 -16.35 -4.06 1.67
C ILE A 294 -16.17 -3.76 0.18
N ALA A 295 -16.17 -4.77 -0.69
CA ALA A 295 -16.07 -4.59 -2.13
C ALA A 295 -17.22 -3.75 -2.69
N LYS A 296 -18.46 -3.99 -2.23
CA LYS A 296 -19.61 -3.14 -2.59
C LYS A 296 -19.46 -1.72 -2.06
N GLY A 297 -19.03 -1.57 -0.81
CA GLY A 297 -18.77 -0.26 -0.22
C GLY A 297 -17.72 0.54 -0.99
N LEU A 298 -16.67 -0.10 -1.51
CA LEU A 298 -15.65 0.54 -2.36
C LEU A 298 -16.25 1.12 -3.65
N GLU A 299 -17.18 0.43 -4.28
CA GLU A 299 -17.88 0.92 -5.48
C GLU A 299 -18.74 2.15 -5.16
N ASP A 300 -19.59 2.04 -4.14
CA ASP A 300 -20.48 3.13 -3.71
C ASP A 300 -19.68 4.38 -3.34
N VAL A 301 -18.60 4.19 -2.57
CA VAL A 301 -17.68 5.25 -2.16
C VAL A 301 -16.96 5.86 -3.37
N GLY A 302 -16.45 5.03 -4.29
CA GLY A 302 -15.78 5.52 -5.50
C GLY A 302 -16.69 6.40 -6.35
N VAL A 303 -17.96 6.02 -6.52
CA VAL A 303 -18.97 6.81 -7.22
C VAL A 303 -19.27 8.13 -6.51
N GLU A 304 -19.50 8.08 -5.19
CA GLU A 304 -19.79 9.26 -4.39
C GLU A 304 -18.63 10.26 -4.39
N LEU A 305 -17.41 9.78 -4.15
CA LEU A 305 -16.20 10.58 -4.17
C LEU A 305 -15.93 11.16 -5.57
N GLY A 306 -16.18 10.40 -6.64
CA GLY A 306 -16.12 10.91 -8.01
C GLY A 306 -17.08 12.07 -8.24
N GLY A 307 -18.35 11.90 -7.84
CA GLY A 307 -19.37 12.95 -7.95
C GLY A 307 -19.02 14.21 -7.15
N ASN A 308 -18.44 14.06 -5.96
CA ASN A 308 -18.02 15.19 -5.12
C ASN A 308 -16.74 15.86 -5.66
N THR A 309 -15.78 15.10 -6.16
CA THR A 309 -14.53 15.60 -6.75
C THR A 309 -14.82 16.48 -7.97
N LEU A 310 -15.73 16.07 -8.86
CA LEU A 310 -16.06 16.85 -10.06
C LEU A 310 -16.62 18.25 -9.75
N LYS A 311 -17.28 18.43 -8.59
CA LYS A 311 -17.79 19.76 -8.15
C LYS A 311 -16.66 20.77 -7.94
N TYR A 312 -15.45 20.31 -7.63
CA TYR A 312 -14.27 21.17 -7.48
C TYR A 312 -13.78 21.73 -8.82
N GLY A 313 -14.17 21.11 -9.94
CA GLY A 313 -13.86 21.59 -11.30
C GLY A 313 -14.78 22.71 -11.80
N GLU A 314 -15.84 23.06 -11.06
CA GLU A 314 -16.86 24.00 -11.55
C GLU A 314 -16.53 25.49 -11.31
N PHE A 315 -15.39 25.96 -11.81
CA PHE A 315 -14.93 27.36 -11.65
C PHE A 315 -15.05 28.22 -12.93
N THR A 316 -15.89 27.79 -13.89
CA THR A 316 -16.05 28.46 -15.19
C THR A 316 -16.48 29.93 -15.07
N THR A 317 -17.38 30.25 -14.13
CA THR A 317 -17.82 31.64 -13.88
C THR A 317 -16.65 32.52 -13.44
N LEU A 318 -15.81 32.00 -12.53
CA LEU A 318 -14.65 32.69 -11.99
C LEU A 318 -13.60 32.93 -13.08
N LEU A 319 -13.28 31.90 -13.87
CA LEU A 319 -12.37 31.98 -15.01
C LEU A 319 -12.84 33.01 -16.05
N LYS A 320 -14.12 32.99 -16.42
CA LYS A 320 -14.71 33.96 -17.36
C LYS A 320 -14.62 35.40 -16.82
N THR A 321 -14.85 35.59 -15.53
CA THR A 321 -14.79 36.91 -14.90
C THR A 321 -13.39 37.51 -15.03
N PHE A 322 -12.34 36.74 -14.72
CA PHE A 322 -10.95 37.19 -14.94
C PHE A 322 -10.64 37.42 -16.42
N SER A 323 -11.01 36.49 -17.29
CA SER A 323 -10.67 36.54 -18.72
C SER A 323 -11.34 37.70 -19.47
N SER A 324 -12.55 38.09 -19.05
CA SER A 324 -13.32 39.18 -19.67
C SER A 324 -12.88 40.59 -19.24
N PHE A 325 -12.09 40.70 -18.18
CA PHE A 325 -11.70 41.99 -17.63
C PHE A 325 -10.54 42.62 -18.44
N ASN A 326 -10.72 43.86 -18.89
CA ASN A 326 -9.81 44.50 -19.85
C ASN A 326 -8.57 45.18 -19.21
N GLY A 327 -8.46 45.22 -17.87
CA GLY A 327 -7.27 45.74 -17.17
C GLY A 327 -7.11 47.25 -17.14
N ALA A 328 -7.70 47.98 -18.09
CA ALA A 328 -7.40 49.39 -18.35
C ALA A 328 -7.74 50.35 -17.19
N SER A 329 -8.64 49.95 -16.29
CA SER A 329 -9.11 50.73 -15.15
C SER A 329 -8.45 50.34 -13.82
N LEU A 330 -7.49 49.41 -13.82
CA LEU A 330 -6.92 48.88 -12.59
C LEU A 330 -5.70 49.69 -12.13
N SER A 331 -5.83 50.33 -10.95
CA SER A 331 -4.70 51.03 -10.33
C SER A 331 -3.66 50.05 -9.79
N GLU A 332 -2.41 50.49 -9.70
CA GLU A 332 -1.30 49.72 -9.14
C GLU A 332 -1.60 49.20 -7.73
N LYS A 333 -2.19 50.04 -6.86
CA LYS A 333 -2.62 49.64 -5.52
C LYS A 333 -3.62 48.47 -5.52
N LYS A 334 -4.52 48.42 -6.51
CA LYS A 334 -5.47 47.31 -6.68
C LYS A 334 -4.77 46.06 -7.21
N MET A 335 -3.79 46.18 -8.11
CA MET A 335 -2.98 45.05 -8.58
C MET A 335 -2.17 44.43 -7.45
N ILE A 336 -1.46 45.23 -6.66
CA ILE A 336 -0.70 44.76 -5.48
C ILE A 336 -1.63 44.05 -4.50
N SER A 337 -2.80 44.61 -4.23
CA SER A 337 -3.79 43.98 -3.36
C SER A 337 -4.28 42.63 -3.89
N MET A 338 -4.48 42.51 -5.20
CA MET A 338 -4.88 41.26 -5.86
C MET A 338 -3.79 40.19 -5.78
N ARG A 339 -2.55 40.54 -6.17
CA ARG A 339 -1.39 39.64 -6.12
C ARG A 339 -1.11 39.15 -4.70
N ARG A 340 -1.22 40.03 -3.71
CA ARG A 340 -1.11 39.65 -2.29
C ARG A 340 -2.18 38.63 -1.86
N LYS A 341 -3.43 38.79 -2.28
CA LYS A 341 -4.51 37.81 -1.97
C LYS A 341 -4.28 36.46 -2.65
N LEU A 342 -3.64 36.46 -3.82
CA LEU A 342 -3.25 35.26 -4.55
C LEU A 342 -1.92 34.65 -4.07
N LYS A 343 -1.28 35.22 -3.04
CA LYS A 343 0.06 34.84 -2.57
C LYS A 343 1.13 34.88 -3.67
N MET A 344 1.00 35.78 -4.64
CA MET A 344 1.96 36.02 -5.72
C MET A 344 2.98 37.10 -5.34
N ASP A 345 4.14 37.11 -5.98
CA ASP A 345 5.16 38.17 -5.80
C ASP A 345 4.56 39.54 -6.10
N THR A 346 4.70 40.49 -5.17
CA THR A 346 4.15 41.84 -5.26
C THR A 346 5.11 42.88 -5.85
N HIS A 347 6.36 42.52 -6.13
CA HIS A 347 7.43 43.46 -6.49
C HIS A 347 7.89 43.35 -7.95
N ILE A 348 7.38 42.36 -8.70
CA ILE A 348 7.73 42.11 -10.11
C ILE A 348 6.45 41.99 -10.95
N HIS A 349 6.50 42.40 -12.23
CA HIS A 349 5.45 42.13 -13.23
C HIS A 349 4.05 42.68 -12.87
N LEU A 350 3.98 43.98 -12.59
CA LEU A 350 2.76 44.69 -12.19
C LEU A 350 1.86 45.08 -13.38
N THR A 351 1.87 44.40 -14.53
CA THR A 351 0.85 44.64 -15.55
C THR A 351 -0.36 43.72 -15.36
N TRP A 352 -1.53 44.15 -15.83
CA TRP A 352 -2.70 43.27 -15.86
C TRP A 352 -2.46 42.01 -16.68
N GLN A 353 -1.75 42.12 -17.82
CA GLN A 353 -1.47 40.98 -18.69
C GLN A 353 -0.60 39.92 -18.00
N GLU A 354 0.44 40.35 -17.28
CA GLU A 354 1.29 39.44 -16.52
C GLU A 354 0.54 38.83 -15.33
N THR A 355 -0.22 39.63 -14.59
CA THR A 355 -1.05 39.12 -13.48
C THR A 355 -2.11 38.14 -13.96
N LEU A 356 -2.75 38.40 -15.11
CA LEU A 356 -3.70 37.48 -15.73
C LEU A 356 -3.03 36.18 -16.16
N LYS A 357 -1.78 36.22 -16.64
CA LYS A 357 -1.00 35.02 -16.95
C LYS A 357 -0.78 34.15 -15.71
N ASP A 358 -0.41 34.75 -14.57
CA ASP A 358 -0.24 34.03 -13.31
C ASP A 358 -1.59 33.47 -12.79
N ILE A 359 -2.67 34.24 -12.90
CA ILE A 359 -4.04 33.77 -12.58
C ILE A 359 -4.43 32.58 -13.47
N ASN A 360 -4.13 32.62 -14.76
CA ASN A 360 -4.38 31.49 -15.66
C ASN A 360 -3.54 30.27 -15.30
N ALA A 361 -2.33 30.46 -14.76
CA ALA A 361 -1.55 29.36 -14.22
C ALA A 361 -2.21 28.72 -13.00
N GLU A 362 -2.79 29.51 -12.09
CA GLU A 362 -3.58 29.00 -10.95
C GLU A 362 -4.75 28.11 -11.40
N PHE A 363 -5.50 28.51 -12.44
CA PHE A 363 -6.55 27.65 -13.00
C PHE A 363 -6.01 26.34 -13.58
N LYS A 364 -4.86 26.39 -14.28
CA LYS A 364 -4.20 25.17 -14.77
C LYS A 364 -3.74 24.26 -13.64
N TYR A 365 -3.23 24.81 -12.54
CA TYR A 365 -2.87 24.03 -11.36
C TYR A 365 -4.09 23.35 -10.74
N ILE A 366 -5.22 24.06 -10.65
CA ILE A 366 -6.49 23.46 -10.21
C ILE A 366 -6.90 22.28 -11.11
N GLU A 367 -6.83 22.44 -12.44
CA GLU A 367 -7.14 21.36 -13.38
C GLU A 367 -6.18 20.16 -13.24
N GLN A 368 -4.89 20.43 -13.00
CA GLN A 368 -3.89 19.38 -12.78
C GLN A 368 -4.16 18.60 -11.49
N ASP A 369 -4.43 19.28 -10.37
CA ASP A 369 -4.79 18.64 -9.11
C ASP A 369 -6.11 17.87 -9.23
N LEU A 370 -7.08 18.39 -9.97
CA LEU A 370 -8.34 17.71 -10.22
C LEU A 370 -8.13 16.43 -11.03
N ASN A 371 -7.34 16.48 -12.10
CA ASN A 371 -6.98 15.30 -12.88
C ASN A 371 -6.24 14.27 -12.02
N ARG A 372 -5.38 14.72 -11.11
CA ARG A 372 -4.70 13.86 -10.14
C ARG A 372 -5.70 13.14 -9.22
N CYS A 373 -6.73 13.83 -8.71
CA CYS A 373 -7.82 13.20 -7.96
C CYS A 373 -8.57 12.16 -8.80
N ILE A 374 -8.93 12.51 -10.05
CA ILE A 374 -9.68 11.61 -10.94
C ILE A 374 -8.90 10.32 -11.20
N ILE A 375 -7.58 10.43 -11.43
CA ILE A 375 -6.72 9.26 -11.59
C ILE A 375 -6.65 8.46 -10.29
N ALA A 376 -6.48 9.13 -9.14
CA ALA A 376 -6.41 8.46 -7.84
C ALA A 376 -7.69 7.68 -7.50
N LEU A 377 -8.87 8.17 -7.88
CA LEU A 377 -10.14 7.46 -7.69
C LEU A 377 -10.17 6.07 -8.33
N GLN A 378 -9.37 5.81 -9.36
CA GLN A 378 -9.21 4.46 -9.95
C GLN A 378 -8.64 3.45 -8.95
N GLY A 379 -7.94 3.91 -7.90
CA GLY A 379 -7.46 3.07 -6.81
C GLY A 379 -8.57 2.33 -6.06
N TYR A 380 -9.76 2.95 -5.88
CA TYR A 380 -10.91 2.29 -5.25
C TYR A 380 -11.40 1.11 -6.09
N ASP A 381 -11.50 1.30 -7.40
CA ASP A 381 -11.91 0.24 -8.33
C ASP A 381 -10.87 -0.89 -8.39
N LEU A 382 -9.58 -0.54 -8.39
CA LEU A 382 -8.50 -1.51 -8.35
C LEU A 382 -8.59 -2.39 -7.10
N VAL A 383 -8.75 -1.79 -5.92
CA VAL A 383 -8.88 -2.53 -4.66
C VAL A 383 -10.15 -3.40 -4.69
N ARG A 384 -11.28 -2.88 -5.18
CA ARG A 384 -12.53 -3.64 -5.36
C ARG A 384 -12.29 -4.90 -6.21
N GLN A 385 -11.66 -4.77 -7.38
CA GLN A 385 -11.34 -5.91 -8.25
C GLN A 385 -10.48 -6.95 -7.53
N VAL A 386 -9.45 -6.52 -6.79
CA VAL A 386 -8.60 -7.43 -6.01
C VAL A 386 -9.41 -8.21 -4.97
N LEU A 387 -10.35 -7.56 -4.27
CA LEU A 387 -11.23 -8.25 -3.31
C LEU A 387 -12.16 -9.25 -4.01
N GLU A 388 -12.73 -8.90 -5.16
CA GLU A 388 -13.58 -9.79 -5.96
C GLU A 388 -12.83 -11.02 -6.49
N HIS A 389 -11.55 -10.87 -6.81
CA HIS A 389 -10.68 -11.98 -7.19
C HIS A 389 -10.54 -12.98 -6.04
N ARG A 390 -10.24 -12.48 -4.83
CA ARG A 390 -10.16 -13.33 -3.63
C ARG A 390 -11.49 -14.02 -3.35
N LEU A 391 -12.61 -13.30 -3.40
CA LEU A 391 -13.94 -13.90 -3.23
C LEU A 391 -14.22 -15.03 -4.22
N THR A 392 -13.78 -14.89 -5.48
CA THR A 392 -13.93 -15.93 -6.49
C THR A 392 -13.11 -17.19 -6.14
N GLU A 393 -11.88 -17.02 -5.68
CA GLU A 393 -11.02 -18.14 -5.22
C GLU A 393 -11.61 -18.82 -3.98
N ILE A 394 -12.15 -18.05 -3.05
CA ILE A 394 -12.82 -18.57 -1.85
C ILE A 394 -14.06 -19.40 -2.23
N ASN A 395 -14.80 -19.00 -3.26
CA ASN A 395 -15.91 -19.81 -3.77
C ASN A 395 -15.46 -21.17 -4.34
N ILE A 396 -14.26 -21.24 -4.93
CA ILE A 396 -13.66 -22.53 -5.33
C ILE A 396 -13.40 -23.38 -4.09
N PHE A 397 -12.82 -22.81 -3.03
CA PHE A 397 -12.66 -23.55 -1.77
C PHE A 397 -14.00 -24.03 -1.19
N LYS A 398 -15.03 -23.17 -1.15
CA LYS A 398 -16.39 -23.56 -0.69
C LYS A 398 -16.93 -24.78 -1.43
N ASN A 399 -16.72 -24.84 -2.74
CA ASN A 399 -17.29 -25.88 -3.59
C ASN A 399 -16.52 -27.21 -3.53
N PHE A 400 -15.21 -27.17 -3.23
CA PHE A 400 -14.34 -28.34 -3.42
C PHE A 400 -13.59 -28.80 -2.17
N LEU A 401 -13.51 -28.01 -1.09
CA LEU A 401 -12.74 -28.36 0.11
C LEU A 401 -13.24 -29.67 0.76
N ASP A 402 -14.55 -29.87 0.87
CA ASP A 402 -15.14 -31.09 1.42
C ASP A 402 -14.87 -32.32 0.53
N SER A 403 -14.75 -32.12 -0.78
CA SER A 403 -14.38 -33.20 -1.70
C SER A 403 -12.93 -33.65 -1.49
N VAL A 404 -12.02 -32.70 -1.21
CA VAL A 404 -10.63 -33.02 -0.85
C VAL A 404 -10.57 -33.72 0.51
N GLN A 405 -11.28 -33.22 1.53
CA GLN A 405 -11.32 -33.84 2.85
C GLN A 405 -11.81 -35.30 2.78
N ASN A 406 -12.85 -35.55 2.00
CA ASN A 406 -13.47 -36.87 1.83
C ASN A 406 -12.77 -37.72 0.75
N LYS A 407 -11.61 -37.31 0.24
CA LYS A 407 -10.82 -38.00 -0.80
C LYS A 407 -11.59 -38.29 -2.09
N LYS A 408 -12.62 -37.49 -2.39
CA LYS A 408 -13.38 -37.51 -3.65
C LYS A 408 -12.69 -36.70 -4.76
N MET A 409 -11.74 -35.84 -4.39
CA MET A 409 -10.94 -35.02 -5.29
C MET A 409 -9.49 -35.01 -4.79
N HIS A 410 -8.52 -35.06 -5.69
CA HIS A 410 -7.11 -34.93 -5.33
C HIS A 410 -6.75 -33.47 -5.03
N LEU A 411 -5.85 -33.22 -4.06
CA LEU A 411 -5.41 -31.87 -3.70
C LEU A 411 -4.91 -31.07 -4.92
N ASN A 412 -4.11 -31.71 -5.79
CA ASN A 412 -3.56 -31.06 -6.98
C ASN A 412 -4.64 -30.48 -7.90
N GLU A 413 -5.83 -31.08 -7.96
CA GLU A 413 -6.94 -30.53 -8.75
C GLU A 413 -7.48 -29.24 -8.12
N LEU A 414 -7.68 -29.21 -6.81
CA LEU A 414 -8.07 -27.98 -6.09
C LEU A 414 -7.01 -26.89 -6.24
N LYS A 415 -5.74 -27.24 -6.03
CA LYS A 415 -4.59 -26.35 -6.17
C LYS A 415 -4.53 -25.75 -7.58
N GLN A 416 -4.68 -26.56 -8.62
CA GLN A 416 -4.72 -26.07 -10.01
C GLN A 416 -5.89 -25.10 -10.24
N LYS A 417 -7.10 -25.42 -9.78
CA LYS A 417 -8.26 -24.52 -9.91
C LYS A 417 -8.02 -23.16 -9.27
N ILE A 418 -7.48 -23.13 -8.04
CA ILE A 418 -7.16 -21.89 -7.33
C ILE A 418 -6.05 -21.12 -8.04
N ILE A 419 -4.96 -21.79 -8.42
CA ILE A 419 -3.82 -21.13 -9.04
C ILE A 419 -4.17 -20.54 -10.41
N LEU A 420 -4.93 -21.27 -11.25
CA LEU A 420 -5.44 -20.74 -12.51
C LEU A 420 -6.31 -19.51 -12.27
N GLN A 421 -7.20 -19.58 -11.28
CA GLN A 421 -8.07 -18.46 -10.92
C GLN A 421 -7.29 -17.22 -10.47
N ILE A 422 -6.20 -17.40 -9.71
CA ILE A 422 -5.32 -16.29 -9.33
C ILE A 422 -4.66 -15.71 -10.59
N VAL A 423 -3.99 -16.56 -11.38
CA VAL A 423 -3.16 -16.15 -12.53
C VAL A 423 -3.96 -15.43 -13.61
N ASP A 424 -5.19 -15.87 -13.88
CA ASP A 424 -6.07 -15.29 -14.90
C ASP A 424 -6.60 -13.91 -14.50
N ARG A 425 -6.48 -13.53 -13.23
CA ARG A 425 -7.05 -12.30 -12.67
C ARG A 425 -6.03 -11.39 -11.97
N LEU A 426 -4.73 -11.63 -12.11
CA LEU A 426 -3.71 -10.71 -11.58
C LEU A 426 -3.79 -9.36 -12.30
N VAL A 427 -4.28 -8.31 -11.64
CA VAL A 427 -4.45 -6.98 -12.23
C VAL A 427 -3.36 -5.99 -11.81
N THR A 428 -2.77 -6.19 -10.64
CA THR A 428 -1.74 -5.29 -10.09
C THR A 428 -0.35 -5.92 -10.08
N ASP A 429 0.70 -5.12 -10.17
CA ASP A 429 2.08 -5.62 -10.01
C ASP A 429 2.32 -6.15 -8.58
N GLN A 430 1.67 -5.55 -7.59
CA GLN A 430 1.67 -6.00 -6.21
C GLN A 430 1.15 -7.43 -6.06
N GLU A 431 0.02 -7.75 -6.69
CA GLU A 431 -0.51 -9.11 -6.70
C GLU A 431 0.43 -10.07 -7.44
N LYS A 432 1.03 -9.65 -8.56
CA LYS A 432 1.99 -10.49 -9.30
C LYS A 432 3.23 -10.82 -8.47
N TYR A 433 3.78 -9.84 -7.76
CA TYR A 433 4.91 -10.05 -6.85
C TYR A 433 4.52 -10.94 -5.68
N THR A 434 3.36 -10.69 -5.08
CA THR A 434 2.84 -11.50 -3.96
C THR A 434 2.59 -12.95 -4.41
N TYR A 435 2.00 -13.16 -5.58
CA TYR A 435 1.79 -14.49 -6.17
C TYR A 435 3.12 -15.21 -6.41
N SER A 436 4.08 -14.54 -7.05
CA SER A 436 5.40 -15.11 -7.34
C SER A 436 6.17 -15.46 -6.06
N PHE A 437 5.95 -14.68 -5.00
CA PHE A 437 6.49 -14.97 -3.68
C PHE A 437 5.86 -16.25 -3.11
N PHE A 438 4.54 -16.34 -2.94
CA PHE A 438 3.94 -17.50 -2.27
C PHE A 438 3.86 -18.78 -3.14
N PHE A 439 3.86 -18.65 -4.48
CA PHE A 439 3.71 -19.78 -5.41
C PHE A 439 4.81 -19.85 -6.50
N PRO A 440 6.11 -19.91 -6.11
CA PRO A 440 7.22 -19.76 -7.05
C PRO A 440 7.30 -20.87 -8.11
N ASN A 441 6.98 -22.12 -7.74
CA ASN A 441 7.02 -23.27 -8.65
C ASN A 441 5.86 -23.29 -9.65
N SER A 442 4.82 -22.48 -9.41
CA SER A 442 3.68 -22.34 -10.32
C SER A 442 3.86 -21.16 -11.27
N ALA A 443 4.69 -20.18 -10.90
CA ALA A 443 5.10 -19.09 -11.77
C ALA A 443 5.98 -19.58 -12.95
N SER A 444 6.77 -20.65 -12.78
CA SER A 444 7.64 -21.21 -13.82
C SER A 444 6.92 -22.05 -14.89
N VAL A 445 5.69 -22.51 -14.63
CA VAL A 445 4.87 -23.28 -15.59
C VAL A 445 4.41 -22.40 -16.78
N LYS A 446 4.57 -21.07 -16.68
CA LYS A 446 4.26 -20.10 -17.74
C LYS A 446 5.35 -19.91 -18.80
N ASN A 447 6.49 -20.57 -18.70
CA ASN A 447 7.56 -20.41 -19.71
C ASN A 447 7.20 -20.97 -21.10
N ASP A 448 6.09 -21.71 -21.24
CA ASP A 448 5.63 -22.23 -22.55
C ASP A 448 4.33 -21.60 -23.08
N THR A 449 3.72 -20.63 -22.39
CA THR A 449 2.52 -19.92 -22.88
C THR A 449 2.54 -18.43 -22.58
N VAL A 450 3.14 -17.68 -23.52
CA VAL A 450 2.81 -16.31 -23.97
C VAL A 450 2.15 -15.37 -22.93
N VAL A 451 2.87 -14.99 -21.86
CA VAL A 451 2.69 -13.69 -21.16
C VAL A 451 4.03 -13.08 -20.72
N LEU A 452 5.18 -13.74 -20.95
CA LEU A 452 6.53 -13.19 -20.71
C LEU A 452 7.27 -12.78 -22.00
N ASN A 453 6.55 -12.61 -23.11
CA ASN A 453 7.09 -12.04 -24.36
C ASN A 453 7.04 -10.50 -24.41
N SER A 454 6.96 -9.86 -23.26
CA SER A 454 7.77 -8.66 -23.05
C SER A 454 8.96 -9.13 -22.21
N THR A 455 10.16 -9.09 -22.79
CA THR A 455 11.41 -8.90 -22.05
C THR A 455 11.12 -8.20 -20.72
N PRO A 456 11.59 -8.70 -19.56
CA PRO A 456 11.58 -7.88 -18.36
C PRO A 456 12.50 -6.73 -18.70
N VAL A 457 11.90 -5.60 -19.06
CA VAL A 457 12.65 -4.40 -19.30
C VAL A 457 13.09 -3.95 -17.92
N PHE A 458 14.29 -4.40 -17.56
CA PHE A 458 15.12 -3.73 -16.56
C PHE A 458 15.15 -2.25 -16.94
N PHE A 459 14.52 -1.41 -16.14
CA PHE A 459 14.80 0.01 -16.02
C PHE A 459 14.71 0.44 -14.57
#